data_AF-A0A8S8YTI4-F1
#
_entry.id   AF-A0A8S8YTI4-F1
#
_cell.length_a   1.000
_cell.length_b   1.000
_cell.length_c   1.000
_cell.angle_alpha   90.00
_cell.angle_beta   90.00
_cell.angle_gamma   90.00
#
_symmetry.space_group_name_H-M   'P 1'
#
loop_
_entity.id
_entity.type
_entity.pdbx_description
1 polymer ?
#
loop_
_entity_poly.entity_id
_entity_poly.type
_entity_poly.pdbx_seq_one_letter_code
_entity_poly.pdbx_strand_id
1 'polypeptide(L)'
;MRYWPRGDARLCAECEGLLLNGKNIDPRIQCIVELPKAEDEDERIGCPTCKSDSDISVGENLMTNISVEWAEIVGRGQYTPGQVFRGVTNVGYCEVCGSFWFNEIGKYDDKGKRVDDRGIRIKGIWTKGVWRRNITTWLDNRDMFQEHNQWQMRQMRLQKIDSLGKRKLQIYCNHIDSATGIQCGIRKSTKSTHDADYCYKHQPK
;
A
#
# COMPACT_ATOMS: atom_id res chain seq x y z
N MET A 1 -6.42 22.43 -8.17
CA MET A 1 -5.48 21.30 -8.38
C MET A 1 -5.04 21.25 -9.83
N ARG A 2 -3.73 21.24 -10.11
CA ARG A 2 -3.21 21.14 -11.49
C ARG A 2 -3.05 19.66 -11.87
N TYR A 3 -3.88 19.19 -12.79
CA TYR A 3 -3.83 17.85 -13.34
C TYR A 3 -3.09 17.82 -14.68
N TRP A 4 -2.11 16.95 -14.83
CA TRP A 4 -1.42 16.73 -16.10
C TRP A 4 -2.04 15.54 -16.85
N PRO A 5 -2.41 15.70 -18.13
CA PRO A 5 -2.98 14.60 -18.91
C PRO A 5 -1.92 13.54 -19.23
N ARG A 6 -2.30 12.27 -19.12
CA ARG A 6 -1.48 11.12 -19.51
C ARG A 6 -2.38 9.98 -20.01
N GLY A 7 -2.59 9.92 -21.33
CA GLY A 7 -3.61 9.06 -21.91
C GLY A 7 -4.99 9.44 -21.37
N ASP A 8 -5.77 8.44 -20.93
CA ASP A 8 -7.09 8.63 -20.29
C ASP A 8 -7.01 9.01 -18.80
N ALA A 9 -5.81 9.21 -18.26
CA ALA A 9 -5.57 9.51 -16.86
C ALA A 9 -5.10 10.95 -16.61
N ARG A 10 -5.30 11.42 -15.38
CA ARG A 10 -4.89 12.75 -14.89
C ARG A 10 -4.04 12.62 -13.63
N LEU A 11 -2.80 13.10 -13.66
CA LEU A 11 -1.90 13.06 -12.51
C LEU A 11 -1.98 14.37 -11.72
N CYS A 12 -2.20 14.31 -10.40
CA CYS A 12 -2.11 15.48 -9.53
C CYS A 12 -0.66 15.87 -9.29
N ALA A 13 -0.32 17.14 -9.51
CA ALA A 13 1.04 17.64 -9.28
C ALA A 13 1.44 17.74 -7.79
N GLU A 14 0.48 17.78 -6.87
CA GLU A 14 0.73 18.03 -5.44
C GLU A 14 0.87 16.72 -4.65
N CYS A 15 -0.12 15.83 -4.74
CA CYS A 15 -0.12 14.56 -3.99
C CYS A 15 0.35 13.36 -4.82
N GLU A 16 0.62 13.57 -6.11
CA GLU A 16 1.00 12.54 -7.09
C GLU A 16 -0.05 11.44 -7.34
N GLY A 17 -1.29 11.61 -6.86
CA GLY A 17 -2.36 10.65 -7.12
C GLY A 17 -2.82 10.65 -8.59
N LEU A 18 -3.34 9.50 -9.02
CA LEU A 18 -3.86 9.31 -10.37
C LEU A 18 -5.39 9.34 -10.37
N LEU A 19 -5.96 10.24 -11.16
CA LEU A 19 -7.40 10.33 -11.42
C LEU A 19 -7.74 9.71 -12.76
N LEU A 20 -8.65 8.73 -12.76
CA LEU A 20 -9.29 8.20 -13.96
C LEU A 20 -10.71 8.75 -14.04
N ASN A 21 -11.04 9.39 -15.16
CA ASN A 21 -12.35 10.01 -15.34
C ASN A 21 -13.42 8.95 -15.60
N GLY A 22 -14.57 9.06 -14.94
CA GLY A 22 -15.64 8.07 -15.08
C GLY A 22 -16.38 8.08 -16.43
N LYS A 23 -16.18 9.08 -17.29
CA LYS A 23 -16.71 9.04 -18.67
C LYS A 23 -15.99 8.02 -19.55
N ASN A 24 -14.77 7.63 -19.20
CA ASN A 24 -13.95 6.61 -19.87
C ASN A 24 -13.41 5.63 -18.83
N ILE A 25 -14.29 5.02 -18.01
CA ILE A 25 -13.83 3.95 -17.12
C ILE A 25 -13.34 2.82 -18.00
N ASP A 26 -12.06 2.51 -17.84
CA ASP A 26 -11.46 1.35 -18.45
C ASP A 26 -12.22 0.09 -17.97
N PRO A 27 -12.85 -0.69 -18.87
CA PRO A 27 -13.53 -1.93 -18.49
C PRO A 27 -12.63 -2.89 -17.69
N ARG A 28 -11.30 -2.75 -17.84
CA ARG A 28 -10.29 -3.56 -17.15
C ARG A 28 -10.22 -3.31 -15.64
N ILE A 29 -10.70 -2.17 -15.15
CA ILE A 29 -10.68 -1.83 -13.71
C ILE A 29 -12.06 -1.74 -13.07
N GLN A 30 -13.14 -2.05 -13.81
CA GLN A 30 -14.50 -2.11 -13.25
C GLN A 30 -14.61 -3.11 -12.10
N CYS A 31 -13.84 -4.19 -12.14
CA CYS A 31 -13.75 -5.19 -11.08
C CYS A 31 -13.34 -4.59 -9.72
N ILE A 32 -12.70 -3.41 -9.68
CA ILE A 32 -12.36 -2.74 -8.42
C ILE A 32 -13.62 -2.36 -7.63
N VAL A 33 -14.71 -1.95 -8.29
CA VAL A 33 -15.97 -1.56 -7.61
C VAL A 33 -16.60 -2.75 -6.87
N GLU A 34 -16.35 -3.97 -7.38
CA GLU A 34 -16.86 -5.21 -6.80
C GLU A 34 -16.05 -5.66 -5.58
N LEU A 35 -14.87 -5.07 -5.34
CA LEU A 35 -14.03 -5.42 -4.20
C LEU A 35 -14.59 -4.90 -2.88
N PRO A 36 -14.35 -5.62 -1.76
CA PRO A 36 -14.71 -5.12 -0.44
C PRO A 36 -14.04 -3.77 -0.13
N LYS A 37 -14.79 -2.91 0.58
CA LYS A 37 -14.26 -1.63 1.08
C LYS A 37 -13.06 -1.83 2.00
N ALA A 38 -12.20 -0.82 2.06
CA ALA A 38 -11.09 -0.78 3.00
C ALA A 38 -11.59 -0.87 4.45
N GLU A 39 -10.95 -1.67 5.30
CA GLU A 39 -11.29 -1.77 6.73
C GLU A 39 -10.89 -0.50 7.51
N ASP A 40 -9.94 0.29 6.98
CA ASP A 40 -9.49 1.57 7.53
C ASP A 40 -10.24 2.74 6.85
N GLU A 41 -11.41 3.12 7.37
CA GLU A 41 -12.33 4.12 6.78
C GLU A 41 -12.05 5.60 7.15
N ASP A 42 -10.87 5.97 7.62
CA ASP A 42 -10.69 7.29 8.26
C ASP A 42 -10.16 8.42 7.37
N GLU A 43 -9.78 8.15 6.11
CA GLU A 43 -9.46 9.24 5.16
C GLU A 43 -10.56 9.39 4.10
N ARG A 44 -11.60 10.14 4.48
CA ARG A 44 -12.71 10.53 3.60
C ARG A 44 -12.22 11.53 2.55
N ILE A 45 -11.75 11.03 1.42
CA ILE A 45 -11.31 11.85 0.29
C ILE A 45 -12.54 12.27 -0.53
N GLY A 46 -12.76 13.59 -0.66
CA GLY A 46 -13.79 14.12 -1.56
C GLY A 46 -13.40 13.96 -3.02
N CYS A 47 -14.37 13.65 -3.89
CA CYS A 47 -14.14 13.41 -5.31
C CYS A 47 -13.56 14.66 -6.00
N PRO A 48 -12.33 14.60 -6.55
CA PRO A 48 -11.71 15.75 -7.20
C PRO A 48 -12.40 16.16 -8.51
N THR A 49 -13.21 15.28 -9.11
CA THR A 49 -13.95 15.55 -10.35
C THR A 49 -15.28 16.25 -10.09
N CYS A 50 -15.94 15.91 -8.98
CA CYS A 50 -17.24 16.49 -8.61
C CYS A 50 -17.11 17.82 -7.87
N LYS A 51 -15.89 18.21 -7.45
CA LYS A 51 -15.64 19.53 -6.87
C LYS A 51 -15.90 20.61 -7.91
N SER A 52 -17.00 21.33 -7.78
CA SER A 52 -17.18 22.68 -8.35
C SER A 52 -16.31 23.67 -7.58
N ASP A 53 -15.81 24.70 -8.25
CA ASP A 53 -15.08 25.81 -7.62
C ASP A 53 -15.94 26.62 -6.61
N SER A 54 -17.24 26.36 -6.56
CA SER A 54 -18.17 26.88 -5.57
C SER A 54 -18.63 25.76 -4.61
N ASP A 55 -18.50 26.04 -3.32
CA ASP A 55 -18.93 25.26 -2.15
C ASP A 55 -18.06 24.06 -1.73
N ILE A 56 -17.12 24.40 -0.84
CA ILE A 56 -16.45 23.46 0.07
C ILE A 56 -17.44 23.15 1.20
N SER A 57 -18.51 22.40 0.92
CA SER A 57 -19.13 21.60 1.96
C SER A 57 -18.28 20.32 2.09
N VAL A 58 -17.63 20.17 3.24
CA VAL A 58 -16.89 18.95 3.59
C VAL A 58 -17.93 17.84 3.80
N GLY A 59 -18.42 17.23 2.71
CA GLY A 59 -19.44 16.18 2.87
C GLY A 59 -20.12 15.65 1.62
N GLU A 60 -20.27 16.40 0.53
CA GLU A 60 -21.29 16.03 -0.46
C GLU A 60 -20.83 15.03 -1.53
N ASN A 61 -19.54 14.79 -1.71
CA ASN A 61 -19.04 13.84 -2.72
C ASN A 61 -17.92 12.97 -2.17
N LEU A 62 -18.19 12.25 -1.07
CA LEU A 62 -17.24 11.29 -0.51
C LEU A 62 -17.01 10.14 -1.49
N MET A 63 -15.75 9.76 -1.65
CA MET A 63 -15.39 8.57 -2.41
C MET A 63 -15.44 7.33 -1.51
N THR A 64 -15.98 6.23 -2.04
CA THR A 64 -15.86 4.91 -1.42
C THR A 64 -14.40 4.46 -1.46
N ASN A 65 -13.81 4.14 -0.31
CA ASN A 65 -12.41 3.72 -0.22
C ASN A 65 -12.29 2.20 -0.35
N ILE A 66 -11.44 1.74 -1.28
CA ILE A 66 -11.24 0.33 -1.63
C ILE A 66 -9.75 0.02 -1.52
N SER A 67 -9.39 -0.96 -0.70
CA SER A 67 -7.99 -1.40 -0.59
C SER A 67 -7.65 -2.45 -1.63
N VAL A 68 -6.72 -2.11 -2.52
CA VAL A 68 -6.29 -2.94 -3.64
C VAL A 68 -4.84 -3.39 -3.44
N GLU A 69 -4.65 -4.71 -3.41
CA GLU A 69 -3.35 -5.35 -3.40
C GLU A 69 -2.72 -5.26 -4.80
N TRP A 70 -1.42 -4.99 -4.86
CA TRP A 70 -0.66 -4.95 -6.10
C TRP A 70 0.63 -5.76 -5.96
N ALA A 71 1.08 -6.32 -7.09
CA ALA A 71 2.35 -7.01 -7.18
C ALA A 71 3.06 -6.66 -8.48
N GLU A 72 4.37 -6.45 -8.41
CA GLU A 72 5.20 -6.10 -9.55
C GLU A 72 6.51 -6.88 -9.53
N ILE A 73 6.91 -7.41 -10.69
CA ILE A 73 8.21 -8.08 -10.85
C ILE A 73 9.20 -7.06 -11.42
N VAL A 74 10.22 -6.73 -10.64
CA VAL A 74 11.22 -5.73 -11.01
C VAL A 74 12.60 -6.38 -11.18
N GLY A 75 13.38 -5.88 -12.14
CA GLY A 75 14.77 -6.31 -12.35
C GLY A 75 14.92 -7.71 -12.99
N ARG A 76 13.90 -8.17 -13.72
CA ARG A 76 13.99 -9.41 -14.50
C ARG A 76 14.96 -9.21 -15.66
N GLY A 77 16.04 -9.98 -15.67
CA GLY A 77 17.01 -10.03 -16.76
C GLY A 77 17.10 -11.43 -17.33
N GLN A 78 17.83 -11.61 -18.43
CA GLN A 78 18.00 -12.91 -19.09
C GLN A 78 18.58 -14.00 -18.16
N TYR A 79 19.39 -13.60 -17.17
CA TYR A 79 20.09 -14.52 -16.25
C TYR A 79 19.80 -14.25 -14.77
N THR A 80 18.89 -13.32 -14.45
CA THR A 80 18.61 -12.95 -13.06
C THR A 80 17.12 -13.01 -12.78
N PRO A 81 16.70 -13.78 -11.75
CA PRO A 81 15.29 -13.81 -11.37
C PRO A 81 14.86 -12.41 -10.92
N GLY A 82 13.68 -12.01 -11.39
CA GLY A 82 13.06 -10.75 -10.98
C GLY A 82 12.68 -10.81 -9.51
N GLN A 83 12.73 -9.66 -8.84
CA GLN A 83 12.25 -9.52 -7.48
C GLN A 83 10.78 -9.13 -7.50
N VAL A 84 9.96 -9.83 -6.71
CA VAL A 84 8.53 -9.51 -6.58
C VAL A 84 8.36 -8.49 -5.46
N PHE A 85 7.87 -7.32 -5.84
CA PHE A 85 7.41 -6.28 -4.94
C PHE A 85 5.90 -6.37 -4.79
N ARG A 86 5.43 -6.13 -3.57
CA ARG A 86 4.01 -6.20 -3.24
C ARG A 86 3.67 -5.01 -2.35
N GLY A 87 2.43 -4.57 -2.42
CA GLY A 87 1.91 -3.55 -1.53
C GLY A 87 0.40 -3.45 -1.62
N VAL A 88 -0.13 -2.51 -0.84
CA VAL A 88 -1.54 -2.17 -0.80
C VAL A 88 -1.67 -0.72 -1.20
N THR A 89 -2.72 -0.39 -1.95
CA THR A 89 -3.11 0.99 -2.22
C THR A 89 -4.59 1.19 -1.94
N ASN A 90 -4.92 2.34 -1.38
CA ASN A 90 -6.29 2.80 -1.23
C ASN A 90 -6.76 3.54 -2.49
N VAL A 91 -7.89 3.09 -3.02
CA VAL A 91 -8.50 3.60 -4.23
C VAL A 91 -9.86 4.19 -3.85
N GLY A 92 -10.02 5.49 -4.07
CA GLY A 92 -11.31 6.15 -4.00
C GLY A 92 -12.11 5.86 -5.26
N TYR A 93 -13.36 5.46 -5.11
CA TYR A 93 -14.34 5.38 -6.19
C TYR A 93 -15.47 6.39 -5.94
N CYS A 94 -15.77 7.23 -6.93
CA CYS A 94 -16.89 8.17 -6.85
C CYS A 94 -18.10 7.60 -7.58
N GLU A 95 -19.18 7.33 -6.84
CA GLU A 95 -20.43 6.80 -7.39
C GLU A 95 -21.17 7.84 -8.26
N VAL A 96 -20.95 9.14 -8.03
CA VAL A 96 -21.63 10.23 -8.77
C VAL A 96 -21.10 10.36 -10.20
N CYS A 97 -19.79 10.49 -10.35
CA CYS A 97 -19.17 10.70 -11.67
C CYS A 97 -18.40 9.49 -12.19
N GLY A 98 -18.40 8.38 -11.47
CA GLY A 98 -17.70 7.13 -11.82
C GLY A 98 -16.16 7.21 -11.78
N SER A 99 -15.58 8.27 -11.23
CA SER A 99 -14.12 8.44 -11.28
C SER A 99 -13.41 7.60 -10.23
N PHE A 100 -12.27 7.02 -10.62
CA PHE A 100 -11.35 6.40 -9.67
C PHE A 100 -10.21 7.35 -9.32
N TRP A 101 -9.98 7.51 -8.03
CA TRP A 101 -8.88 8.28 -7.48
C TRP A 101 -7.94 7.35 -6.75
N PHE A 102 -6.80 7.15 -7.34
CA PHE A 102 -5.78 6.32 -6.76
C PHE A 102 -4.82 7.20 -5.96
N ASN A 103 -5.01 7.22 -4.64
CA ASN A 103 -4.15 8.00 -3.75
C ASN A 103 -2.88 7.22 -3.44
N GLU A 104 -1.73 7.86 -3.55
CA GLU A 104 -0.48 7.32 -3.01
C GLU A 104 -0.09 5.91 -3.48
N ILE A 105 -0.45 5.54 -4.71
CA ILE A 105 -0.29 4.15 -5.12
C ILE A 105 1.18 3.72 -5.01
N GLY A 106 1.34 2.57 -4.36
CA GLY A 106 2.59 1.96 -3.93
C GLY A 106 3.67 2.91 -3.39
N LYS A 107 3.23 3.98 -2.73
CA LYS A 107 4.01 4.66 -1.70
C LYS A 107 4.25 3.77 -0.49
N TYR A 108 3.52 2.66 -0.33
CA TYR A 108 3.69 1.72 0.77
C TYR A 108 3.86 0.29 0.27
N ASP A 109 4.79 -0.45 0.89
CA ASP A 109 4.96 -1.89 0.65
C ASP A 109 3.92 -2.73 1.40
N ASP A 110 3.99 -4.04 1.25
CA ASP A 110 3.09 -5.00 1.91
C ASP A 110 3.21 -5.06 3.44
N LYS A 111 4.10 -4.24 4.03
CA LYS A 111 4.29 -4.07 5.47
C LYS A 111 3.89 -2.67 5.94
N GLY A 112 3.29 -1.85 5.06
CA GLY A 112 2.95 -0.45 5.35
C GLY A 112 4.18 0.45 5.47
N LYS A 113 5.36 0.01 5.00
CA LYS A 113 6.55 0.84 5.03
C LYS A 113 6.55 1.74 3.79
N ARG A 114 6.80 3.03 4.01
CA ARG A 114 6.96 3.98 2.91
C ARG A 114 8.09 3.54 1.97
N VAL A 115 7.74 3.30 0.71
CA VAL A 115 8.66 3.14 -0.41
C VAL A 115 9.18 4.54 -0.71
N ASP A 116 10.49 4.73 -0.58
CA ASP A 116 11.10 6.06 -0.71
C ASP A 116 11.06 6.58 -2.16
N ASP A 117 11.20 7.91 -2.31
CA ASP A 117 11.19 8.58 -3.62
C ASP A 117 12.42 8.22 -4.48
N ARG A 118 13.45 7.59 -3.88
CA ARG A 118 14.58 7.00 -4.63
C ARG A 118 14.15 5.72 -5.35
N GLY A 119 12.97 5.22 -5.01
CA GLY A 119 12.31 4.04 -5.52
C GLY A 119 12.85 2.77 -4.87
N ILE A 120 12.60 1.65 -5.53
CA ILE A 120 12.97 0.35 -4.98
C ILE A 120 14.50 0.16 -5.12
N ARG A 121 15.15 -0.28 -4.03
CA ARG A 121 16.57 -0.65 -4.04
C ARG A 121 16.75 -2.05 -4.63
N ILE A 122 17.24 -2.12 -5.86
CA ILE A 122 17.53 -3.37 -6.58
C ILE A 122 19.04 -3.60 -6.56
N LYS A 123 19.51 -4.65 -5.87
CA LYS A 123 20.94 -5.04 -5.82
C LYS A 123 21.91 -3.87 -5.55
N GLY A 124 21.50 -2.92 -4.70
CA GLY A 124 22.32 -1.75 -4.34
C GLY A 124 22.07 -0.49 -5.19
N ILE A 125 21.34 -0.58 -6.31
CA ILE A 125 21.00 0.55 -7.18
C ILE A 125 19.60 1.05 -6.85
N TRP A 126 19.45 2.36 -6.72
CA TRP A 126 18.18 3.04 -6.53
C TRP A 126 17.47 3.21 -7.88
N THR A 127 16.31 2.59 -8.05
CA THR A 127 15.52 2.73 -9.29
C THR A 127 14.38 3.72 -9.09
N LYS A 128 14.61 4.98 -9.49
CA LYS A 128 13.57 6.02 -9.52
C LYS A 128 12.43 5.62 -10.46
N GLY A 129 11.19 5.69 -9.99
CA GLY A 129 10.01 5.74 -10.86
C GLY A 129 9.60 4.43 -11.52
N VAL A 130 9.84 3.28 -10.88
CA VAL A 130 9.16 2.01 -11.21
C VAL A 130 7.64 2.23 -11.21
N TRP A 131 7.18 2.94 -10.18
CA TRP A 131 5.80 3.27 -9.89
C TRP A 131 5.07 4.05 -11.00
N ARG A 132 5.62 5.20 -11.43
CA ARG A 132 5.00 6.05 -12.48
C ARG A 132 5.08 5.43 -13.88
N ARG A 133 6.00 4.52 -14.16
CA ARG A 133 6.11 3.88 -15.49
C ARG A 133 5.13 2.73 -15.67
N ASN A 134 4.86 1.98 -14.60
CA ASN A 134 4.12 0.72 -14.69
C ASN A 134 2.68 0.77 -14.16
N ILE A 135 2.21 1.91 -13.65
CA ILE A 135 0.80 2.10 -13.28
C ILE A 135 -0.15 1.74 -14.43
N THR A 136 0.19 2.08 -15.68
CA THR A 136 -0.62 1.71 -16.84
C THR A 136 -0.65 0.20 -17.01
N THR A 137 0.50 -0.48 -16.91
CA THR A 137 0.59 -1.95 -16.97
C THR A 137 -0.17 -2.63 -15.83
N TRP A 138 -0.22 -2.00 -14.65
CA TRP A 138 -1.01 -2.47 -13.52
C TRP A 138 -2.51 -2.33 -13.78
N LEU A 139 -2.96 -1.15 -14.25
CA LEU A 139 -4.35 -0.91 -14.64
C LEU A 139 -4.79 -1.82 -15.81
N ASP A 140 -3.87 -2.17 -16.70
CA ASP A 140 -4.13 -3.06 -17.83
C ASP A 140 -4.36 -4.52 -17.38
N ASN A 141 -3.98 -4.89 -16.17
CA ASN A 141 -4.05 -6.26 -15.66
C ASN A 141 -5.37 -6.53 -14.93
N ARG A 142 -6.42 -6.81 -15.70
CA ARG A 142 -7.76 -7.15 -15.18
C ARG A 142 -7.74 -8.31 -14.19
N ASP A 143 -6.92 -9.33 -14.45
CA ASP A 143 -6.82 -10.50 -13.58
C ASP A 143 -6.40 -10.09 -12.17
N MET A 144 -5.47 -9.13 -12.04
CA MET A 144 -5.04 -8.65 -10.74
C MET A 144 -6.20 -8.10 -9.89
N PHE A 145 -7.19 -7.44 -10.51
CA PHE A 145 -8.33 -6.83 -9.81
C PHE A 145 -9.49 -7.79 -9.56
N GLN A 146 -9.42 -9.03 -10.03
CA GLN A 146 -10.45 -10.02 -9.71
C GLN A 146 -10.45 -10.32 -8.21
N GLU A 147 -11.65 -10.43 -7.63
CA GLU A 147 -11.86 -10.70 -6.20
C GLU A 147 -11.01 -11.88 -5.70
N HIS A 148 -10.97 -12.97 -6.46
CA HIS A 148 -10.18 -14.16 -6.10
C HIS A 148 -8.68 -13.85 -5.98
N ASN A 149 -8.10 -13.11 -6.93
CA ASN A 149 -6.67 -12.78 -6.93
C ASN A 149 -6.34 -11.76 -5.83
N GLN A 150 -7.22 -10.80 -5.60
CA GLN A 150 -7.12 -9.85 -4.48
C GLN A 150 -7.16 -10.58 -3.13
N TRP A 151 -8.10 -11.53 -2.97
CA TRP A 151 -8.19 -12.37 -1.78
C TRP A 151 -6.90 -13.17 -1.56
N GLN A 152 -6.39 -13.84 -2.60
CA GLN A 152 -5.14 -14.61 -2.49
C GLN A 152 -3.95 -13.72 -2.09
N MET A 153 -3.81 -12.54 -2.70
CA MET A 153 -2.74 -11.60 -2.36
C MET A 153 -2.85 -11.10 -0.92
N ARG A 154 -4.07 -10.78 -0.47
CA ARG A 154 -4.33 -10.40 0.92
C ARG A 154 -3.94 -11.52 1.89
N GLN A 155 -4.31 -12.77 1.61
CA GLN A 155 -3.91 -13.90 2.45
C GLN A 155 -2.39 -14.08 2.51
N MET A 156 -1.70 -14.01 1.38
CA MET A 156 -0.24 -14.07 1.35
C MET A 156 0.41 -12.95 2.17
N ARG A 157 -0.12 -11.72 2.09
CA ARG A 157 0.34 -10.59 2.89
C ARG A 157 0.13 -10.84 4.38
N LEU A 158 -1.06 -11.27 4.79
CA LEU A 158 -1.38 -11.56 6.19
C LEU A 158 -0.47 -12.68 6.76
N GLN A 159 -0.25 -13.76 6.01
CA GLN A 159 0.69 -14.82 6.40
C GLN A 159 2.12 -14.28 6.55
N LYS A 160 2.55 -13.40 5.64
CA LYS A 160 3.87 -12.75 5.72
C LYS A 160 3.97 -11.86 6.96
N ILE A 161 2.96 -11.06 7.27
CA ILE A 161 2.92 -10.22 8.47
C ILE A 161 3.00 -11.08 9.73
N ASP A 162 2.19 -12.14 9.81
CA ASP A 162 2.21 -13.10 10.93
C ASP A 162 3.59 -13.75 11.10
N SER A 163 4.18 -14.25 10.01
CA SER A 163 5.52 -14.86 10.06
C SER A 163 6.61 -13.86 10.49
N LEU A 164 6.51 -12.59 10.08
CA LEU A 164 7.42 -11.53 10.51
C LEU A 164 7.21 -11.17 11.98
N GLY A 165 5.96 -11.14 12.45
CA GLY A 165 5.59 -10.94 13.85
C GLY A 165 6.17 -12.04 14.73
N LYS A 166 5.96 -13.32 14.36
CA LYS A 166 6.55 -14.49 15.03
C LYS A 166 8.06 -14.42 15.07
N ARG A 167 8.70 -14.08 13.94
CA ARG A 167 10.17 -13.91 13.88
C ARG A 167 10.66 -12.77 14.77
N LYS A 168 9.90 -11.67 14.89
CA LYS A 168 10.22 -10.56 15.79
C LYS A 168 10.17 -11.03 17.25
N LEU A 169 9.13 -11.76 17.64
CA LEU A 169 9.00 -12.36 18.98
C LEU A 169 10.09 -13.39 19.30
N GLN A 170 10.61 -14.11 18.30
CA GLN A 170 11.73 -15.04 18.49
C GLN A 170 13.08 -14.35 18.71
N ILE A 171 13.28 -13.15 18.15
CA ILE A 171 14.60 -12.49 18.13
C ILE A 171 14.70 -11.40 19.22
N TYR A 172 13.63 -10.65 19.45
CA TYR A 172 13.63 -9.46 20.28
C TYR A 172 12.99 -9.70 21.64
N CYS A 173 13.44 -8.93 22.61
CA CYS A 173 12.97 -8.96 23.99
C CYS A 173 11.44 -8.85 24.08
N ASN A 174 10.83 -9.65 24.96
CA ASN A 174 9.39 -9.62 25.19
C ASN A 174 8.93 -8.45 26.08
N HIS A 175 9.85 -7.65 26.62
CA HIS A 175 9.50 -6.47 27.42
C HIS A 175 8.74 -5.43 26.59
N ILE A 176 7.56 -5.03 27.09
CA ILE A 176 6.75 -3.93 26.57
C ILE A 176 6.85 -2.79 27.59
N ASP A 177 7.27 -1.62 27.12
CA ASP A 177 7.31 -0.41 27.94
C ASP A 177 5.88 -0.01 28.33
N SER A 178 5.62 0.13 29.63
CA SER A 178 4.28 0.39 30.16
C SER A 178 3.75 1.79 29.87
N ALA A 179 4.62 2.76 29.57
CA ALA A 179 4.23 4.14 29.26
C ALA A 179 3.95 4.34 27.77
N THR A 180 4.71 3.67 26.89
CA THR A 180 4.61 3.84 25.43
C THR A 180 3.93 2.68 24.71
N GLY A 181 3.80 1.51 25.35
CA GLY A 181 3.33 0.28 24.71
C GLY A 181 4.31 -0.29 23.68
N ILE A 182 5.53 0.26 23.57
CA ILE A 182 6.51 -0.13 22.56
C ILE A 182 7.33 -1.32 23.08
N GLN A 183 7.42 -2.37 22.25
CA GLN A 183 8.30 -3.50 22.52
C GLN A 183 9.77 -3.09 22.48
N CYS A 184 10.56 -3.57 23.45
CA CYS A 184 12.00 -3.39 23.49
C CYS A 184 12.68 -3.95 22.21
N GLY A 185 13.44 -3.11 21.51
CA GLY A 185 14.18 -3.49 20.31
C GLY A 185 15.51 -4.23 20.55
N ILE A 186 15.84 -4.57 21.80
CA ILE A 186 17.06 -5.32 22.13
C ILE A 186 16.80 -6.81 21.92
N ARG A 187 17.79 -7.53 21.38
CA ARG A 187 17.69 -8.99 21.21
C ARG A 187 17.58 -9.71 22.55
N LYS A 188 16.90 -10.85 22.52
CA LYS A 188 16.83 -11.80 23.64
C LYS A 188 18.23 -12.20 24.10
N SER A 189 18.39 -12.40 25.41
CA SER A 189 19.65 -12.87 25.99
C SER A 189 19.93 -14.30 25.56
N THR A 190 21.19 -14.60 25.23
CA THR A 190 21.66 -15.97 24.96
C THR A 190 22.43 -16.57 26.13
N LYS A 191 22.51 -15.87 27.27
CA LYS A 191 23.19 -16.37 28.47
C LYS A 191 22.26 -17.28 29.26
N SER A 192 22.76 -18.42 29.73
CA SER A 192 22.00 -19.41 30.50
C SER A 192 21.49 -18.91 31.85
N THR A 193 22.13 -17.89 32.42
CA THR A 193 21.76 -17.28 33.71
C THR A 193 20.62 -16.25 33.60
N HIS A 194 20.06 -16.08 32.40
CA HIS A 194 19.05 -15.09 32.11
C HIS A 194 17.82 -15.77 31.52
N ASP A 195 16.65 -15.17 31.74
CA ASP A 195 15.45 -15.58 31.02
C ASP A 195 15.67 -15.31 29.53
N ALA A 196 15.53 -16.38 28.74
CA ALA A 196 15.73 -16.37 27.30
C ALA A 196 14.71 -15.48 26.57
N ASP A 197 13.57 -15.15 27.19
CA ASP A 197 12.56 -14.29 26.60
C ASP A 197 12.84 -12.79 26.76
N TYR A 198 13.82 -12.43 27.60
CA TYR A 198 14.15 -11.03 27.89
C TYR A 198 15.59 -10.69 27.51
N CYS A 199 15.83 -9.42 27.19
CA CYS A 199 17.19 -8.90 27.05
C CYS A 199 17.83 -8.71 28.42
N TYR A 200 19.15 -8.54 28.45
CA TYR A 200 19.91 -8.33 29.69
C TYR A 200 19.45 -7.12 30.54
N LYS A 201 18.77 -6.12 29.95
CA LYS A 201 18.25 -4.94 30.67
C LYS A 201 16.91 -5.16 31.34
N HIS A 202 16.10 -6.06 30.80
CA HIS A 202 14.71 -6.27 31.22
C HIS A 202 14.53 -7.65 31.86
N GLN A 203 15.59 -8.15 32.51
CA GLN A 203 15.54 -9.42 33.21
C GLN A 203 14.53 -9.32 34.37
N PRO A 204 13.60 -10.27 34.48
CA PRO A 204 12.77 -10.40 35.67
C PRO A 204 13.66 -10.55 36.91
N LYS A 205 13.19 -10.02 38.05
CA LYS A 205 13.86 -10.19 39.34
C LYS A 205 13.63 -11.59 39.88
#